data_AF-A0A8S0YGW7-F1
#
_entry.id   AF-A0A8S0YGW7-F1
#
_cell.length_a   1.000
_cell.length_b   1.000
_cell.length_c   1.000
_cell.angle_alpha   90.00
_cell.angle_beta   90.00
_cell.angle_gamma   90.00
#
_symmetry.space_group_name_H-M   'P 1'
#
loop_
_entity.id
_entity.type
_entity.pdbx_description
1 polymer ?
#
loop_
_entity_poly.entity_id
_entity_poly.type
_entity_poly.pdbx_seq_one_letter_code
_entity_poly.pdbx_strand_id
1 'polypeptide(L)'
;MKFITEIDLRDLYRKEPFTDYKIEPGTRLTPGARQFLADRGINKFDNGSYAKKNDVNKRHLSELPKKQDDWKKKKLRSRMKSVEALFFVTEEEFLSRDVFLAQSIIDLGKQFTKIKNALDSKSPIEDLCLKECTGINADNFSNDLDDCFEITDFHVQLKNGRDIIILHRLRCALREIEPVVLEAYEDSDDGNELLYKDIIGKVNQIINALSQRICSIFGGKKCQRKN
;
A
#
# COMPACT_ATOMS: atom_id res chain seq x y z
N MET A 1 48.26 1.15 -22.64
CA MET A 1 47.27 0.73 -21.62
C MET A 1 45.93 1.34 -22.05
N LYS A 2 44.89 0.53 -22.29
CA LYS A 2 43.61 1.05 -22.81
C LYS A 2 42.67 1.37 -21.65
N PHE A 3 41.98 2.50 -21.74
CA PHE A 3 40.98 2.91 -20.76
C PHE A 3 39.58 2.69 -21.32
N ILE A 4 38.73 2.04 -20.55
CA ILE A 4 37.31 1.92 -20.84
C ILE A 4 36.61 3.10 -20.16
N THR A 5 35.96 3.93 -20.96
CA THR A 5 35.23 5.11 -20.51
C THR A 5 33.75 4.79 -20.32
N GLU A 6 33.02 5.70 -19.67
CA GLU A 6 31.57 5.58 -19.55
C GLU A 6 30.87 5.56 -20.91
N ILE A 7 31.37 6.36 -21.88
CA ILE A 7 30.75 6.46 -23.21
C ILE A 7 30.79 5.11 -23.92
N ASP A 8 31.91 4.38 -23.80
CA ASP A 8 32.11 3.07 -24.42
C ASP A 8 31.11 2.05 -23.86
N LEU A 9 30.90 2.06 -22.54
CA LEU A 9 29.94 1.18 -21.87
C LEU A 9 28.49 1.54 -22.21
N ARG A 10 28.18 2.83 -22.33
CA ARG A 10 26.84 3.30 -22.67
C ARG A 10 26.47 2.91 -24.11
N ASP A 11 27.42 2.98 -25.03
CA ASP A 11 27.20 2.59 -26.42
C ASP A 11 27.07 1.07 -26.59
N LEU A 12 27.82 0.28 -25.82
CA LEU A 12 27.62 -1.17 -25.74
C LEU A 12 26.24 -1.51 -25.16
N TYR A 13 25.85 -0.85 -24.06
CA TYR A 13 24.59 -1.12 -23.36
C TYR A 13 23.35 -0.72 -24.18
N ARG A 14 23.49 0.30 -25.05
CA ARG A 14 22.43 0.70 -25.99
C ARG A 14 22.20 -0.31 -27.10
N LYS A 15 23.26 -1.00 -27.55
CA LYS A 15 23.16 -2.04 -28.58
C LYS A 15 22.53 -3.31 -28.00
N GLU A 16 22.99 -3.72 -26.83
CA GLU A 16 22.49 -4.89 -26.14
C GLU A 16 22.64 -4.70 -24.62
N PRO A 17 21.55 -4.64 -23.84
CA PRO A 17 21.64 -4.56 -22.39
C PRO A 17 22.29 -5.81 -21.80
N PHE A 18 23.27 -5.63 -20.92
CA PHE A 18 23.99 -6.72 -20.26
C PHE A 18 23.96 -6.58 -18.73
N THR A 19 23.95 -7.72 -18.04
CA THR A 19 24.02 -7.80 -16.56
C THR A 19 25.43 -8.06 -16.04
N ASP A 20 26.33 -8.49 -16.92
CA ASP A 20 27.70 -8.89 -16.59
C ASP A 20 28.67 -8.28 -17.59
N TYR A 21 29.75 -7.67 -17.09
CA TYR A 21 30.79 -7.06 -17.92
C TYR A 21 32.16 -7.61 -17.55
N LYS A 22 32.82 -8.25 -18.53
CA LYS A 22 34.18 -8.80 -18.36
C LYS A 22 35.21 -7.75 -18.78
N ILE A 23 36.13 -7.45 -17.88
CA ILE A 23 37.23 -6.52 -18.16
C ILE A 23 38.33 -7.29 -18.88
N GLU A 24 38.71 -6.85 -20.08
CA GLU A 24 39.79 -7.48 -20.83
C GLU A 24 41.15 -7.28 -20.12
N PRO A 25 42.04 -8.29 -20.10
CA PRO A 25 43.35 -8.17 -19.48
C PRO A 25 44.15 -6.98 -20.04
N GLY A 26 44.68 -6.13 -19.16
CA GLY A 26 45.45 -4.94 -19.56
C GLY A 26 44.62 -3.68 -19.84
N THR A 27 43.30 -3.72 -19.58
CA THR A 27 42.41 -2.55 -19.64
C THR A 27 42.06 -2.03 -18.24
N ARG A 28 41.87 -0.71 -18.10
CA ARG A 28 41.44 -0.08 -16.84
C ARG A 28 40.16 0.71 -17.04
N LEU A 29 39.25 0.63 -16.07
CA LEU A 29 38.05 1.45 -16.06
C LEU A 29 38.36 2.86 -15.54
N THR A 30 37.86 3.86 -16.23
CA THR A 30 37.79 5.23 -15.69
C THR A 30 36.83 5.28 -14.48
N PRO A 31 36.94 6.30 -13.60
CA PRO A 31 35.98 6.51 -12.52
C PRO A 31 34.51 6.55 -13.00
N GLY A 32 34.24 7.25 -14.11
CA GLY A 32 32.89 7.33 -14.70
C GLY A 32 32.40 5.96 -15.19
N ALA A 33 33.25 5.17 -15.84
CA ALA A 33 32.90 3.81 -16.24
C ALA A 33 32.61 2.89 -15.05
N ARG A 34 33.34 3.07 -13.93
CA ARG A 34 33.09 2.31 -12.70
C ARG A 34 31.74 2.66 -12.09
N GLN A 35 31.41 3.95 -12.05
CA GLN A 35 30.14 4.46 -11.53
C GLN A 35 28.97 3.98 -12.38
N PHE A 36 29.06 4.07 -13.70
CA PHE A 36 28.02 3.62 -14.63
C PHE A 36 27.63 2.15 -14.44
N LEU A 37 28.62 1.27 -14.24
CA LEU A 37 28.38 -0.15 -13.97
C LEU A 37 27.76 -0.38 -12.58
N ALA A 38 28.14 0.43 -11.58
CA ALA A 38 27.58 0.35 -10.23
C ALA A 38 26.12 0.81 -10.18
N ASP A 39 25.81 1.96 -10.81
CA ASP A 39 24.46 2.53 -10.89
C ASP A 39 23.45 1.59 -11.58
N ARG A 40 23.94 0.74 -12.49
CA ARG A 40 23.12 -0.24 -13.22
C ARG A 40 23.14 -1.65 -12.63
N GLY A 41 23.87 -1.86 -11.53
CA GLY A 41 23.98 -3.18 -10.89
C GLY A 41 24.64 -4.24 -11.78
N ILE A 42 25.58 -3.85 -12.64
CA ILE A 42 26.26 -4.76 -13.57
C ILE A 42 27.47 -5.38 -12.86
N ASN A 43 27.52 -6.72 -12.81
CA ASN A 43 28.60 -7.45 -12.15
C ASN A 43 29.89 -7.38 -12.97
N LYS A 44 31.03 -7.18 -12.30
CA LYS A 44 32.35 -7.13 -12.92
C LYS A 44 33.13 -8.38 -12.54
N PHE A 45 33.64 -9.10 -13.55
CA PHE A 45 34.56 -10.22 -13.33
C PHE A 45 35.96 -9.78 -13.73
N ASP A 46 36.87 -9.75 -12.76
CA ASP A 46 38.30 -9.51 -12.98
C ASP A 46 39.00 -10.85 -13.22
N ASN A 47 39.54 -11.05 -14.41
CA ASN A 47 40.34 -12.24 -14.71
C ASN A 47 41.81 -11.94 -14.40
N GLY A 48 42.21 -12.14 -13.13
CA GLY A 48 43.60 -11.98 -12.70
C GLY A 48 43.95 -12.55 -11.32
N SER A 49 44.20 -13.88 -11.26
CA SER A 49 45.07 -14.67 -10.33
C SER A 49 45.01 -14.43 -8.79
N TYR A 50 44.89 -15.42 -7.90
CA TYR A 50 45.68 -16.65 -7.75
C TYR A 50 44.89 -17.80 -7.10
N ALA A 51 45.26 -19.03 -7.49
CA ALA A 51 44.69 -20.30 -7.05
C ALA A 51 45.05 -20.68 -5.58
N LYS A 52 44.07 -21.28 -4.87
CA LYS A 52 44.25 -22.42 -3.96
C LYS A 52 43.00 -23.30 -3.99
N LYS A 53 43.20 -24.61 -4.18
CA LYS A 53 42.19 -25.66 -4.29
C LYS A 53 41.84 -26.29 -2.93
N ASN A 54 40.70 -26.99 -2.93
CA ASN A 54 40.11 -27.92 -1.93
C ASN A 54 39.25 -27.18 -0.87
N ASP A 55 38.00 -27.54 -0.56
CA ASP A 55 37.30 -28.82 -0.68
C ASP A 55 35.76 -28.64 -0.54
N VAL A 56 35.01 -29.64 -1.00
CA VAL A 56 33.60 -29.99 -0.72
C VAL A 56 32.46 -28.99 -0.98
N ASN A 57 31.65 -29.34 -1.98
CA ASN A 57 30.19 -29.19 -2.06
C ASN A 57 29.48 -28.52 -0.87
N LYS A 58 29.25 -27.21 -0.98
CA LYS A 58 27.97 -26.61 -0.58
C LYS A 58 27.56 -25.69 -1.72
N ARG A 59 26.63 -26.19 -2.55
CA ARG A 59 25.82 -25.33 -3.41
C ARG A 59 25.05 -24.39 -2.47
N HIS A 60 25.64 -23.27 -2.10
CA HIS A 60 24.87 -22.13 -1.69
C HIS A 60 24.19 -21.69 -2.98
N LEU A 61 22.96 -22.15 -3.16
CA LEU A 61 22.00 -21.52 -4.05
C LEU A 61 22.09 -20.04 -3.65
N SER A 62 22.75 -19.24 -4.47
CA SER A 62 22.78 -17.80 -4.27
C SER A 62 21.33 -17.37 -4.39
N GLU A 63 20.74 -17.00 -3.25
CA GLU A 63 19.41 -16.40 -3.21
C GLU A 63 19.39 -15.28 -4.25
N LEU A 64 18.58 -15.48 -5.29
CA LEU A 64 18.21 -14.41 -6.21
C LEU A 64 17.70 -13.24 -5.34
N PRO A 65 18.04 -11.98 -5.66
CA PRO A 65 17.49 -10.84 -4.93
C PRO A 65 15.96 -10.96 -4.93
N LYS A 66 15.36 -10.98 -3.73
CA LYS A 66 13.92 -11.18 -3.48
C LYS A 66 13.08 -10.15 -4.27
N LYS A 67 12.76 -10.43 -5.53
CA LYS A 67 11.78 -9.66 -6.34
C LYS A 67 10.33 -9.88 -5.89
N GLN A 68 10.12 -10.80 -4.94
CA GLN A 68 8.81 -11.26 -4.51
C GLN A 68 8.09 -10.29 -3.58
N ASP A 69 8.79 -9.30 -3.00
CA ASP A 69 8.24 -8.39 -1.98
C ASP A 69 7.72 -7.05 -2.57
N ASP A 70 8.17 -6.65 -3.77
CA ASP A 70 7.76 -5.38 -4.37
C ASP A 70 6.31 -5.39 -4.86
N TRP A 71 5.81 -6.53 -5.36
CA TRP A 71 4.46 -6.59 -5.93
C TRP A 71 3.36 -6.54 -4.85
N LYS A 72 3.58 -7.14 -3.66
CA LYS A 72 2.62 -7.10 -2.53
C LYS A 72 2.46 -5.65 -2.03
N LYS A 73 3.57 -4.94 -1.82
CA LYS A 73 3.59 -3.50 -1.50
C LYS A 73 2.99 -2.64 -2.62
N LYS A 74 3.28 -2.97 -3.89
CA LYS A 74 2.64 -2.30 -5.05
C LYS A 74 1.14 -2.55 -5.09
N LYS A 75 0.66 -3.75 -4.76
CA LYS A 75 -0.77 -4.10 -4.67
C LYS A 75 -1.45 -3.26 -3.60
N LEU A 76 -0.84 -3.13 -2.42
CA LEU A 76 -1.31 -2.25 -1.34
C LEU A 76 -1.41 -0.78 -1.80
N ARG A 77 -0.32 -0.22 -2.35
CA ARG A 77 -0.32 1.15 -2.88
C ARG A 77 -1.39 1.36 -3.95
N SER A 78 -1.57 0.37 -4.83
CA SER A 78 -2.57 0.44 -5.91
C SER A 78 -4.00 0.38 -5.36
N ARG A 79 -4.26 -0.49 -4.38
CA ARG A 79 -5.56 -0.58 -3.70
C ARG A 79 -5.88 0.72 -2.98
N MET A 80 -4.94 1.28 -2.22
CA MET A 80 -5.13 2.56 -1.54
C MET A 80 -5.43 3.69 -2.53
N LYS A 81 -4.70 3.78 -3.66
CA LYS A 81 -5.02 4.76 -4.72
C LYS A 81 -6.43 4.57 -5.30
N SER A 82 -6.86 3.33 -5.48
CA SER A 82 -8.22 3.03 -5.95
C SER A 82 -9.29 3.48 -4.95
N VAL A 83 -9.05 3.29 -3.65
CA VAL A 83 -9.97 3.73 -2.59
C VAL A 83 -9.97 5.26 -2.48
N GLU A 84 -8.83 5.92 -2.61
CA GLU A 84 -8.73 7.38 -2.65
C GLU A 84 -9.52 7.97 -3.83
N ALA A 85 -9.41 7.37 -5.02
CA ALA A 85 -10.25 7.76 -6.15
C ALA A 85 -11.75 7.54 -5.86
N LEU A 86 -12.10 6.47 -5.14
CA LEU A 86 -13.48 6.20 -4.73
C LEU A 86 -14.02 7.22 -3.73
N PHE A 87 -13.16 7.78 -2.86
CA PHE A 87 -13.53 8.94 -2.05
C PHE A 87 -13.93 10.12 -2.93
N PHE A 88 -13.12 10.51 -3.91
CA PHE A 88 -13.46 11.64 -4.80
C PHE A 88 -14.76 11.42 -5.57
N VAL A 89 -15.00 10.21 -6.07
CA VAL A 89 -16.27 9.89 -6.74
C VAL A 89 -17.44 10.01 -5.75
N THR A 90 -17.26 9.51 -4.53
CA THR A 90 -18.30 9.59 -3.48
C THR A 90 -18.58 11.03 -3.07
N GLU A 91 -17.54 11.85 -2.94
CA GLU A 91 -17.63 13.28 -2.61
C GLU A 91 -18.39 14.05 -3.71
N GLU A 92 -18.01 13.86 -4.98
CA GLU A 92 -18.68 14.49 -6.12
C GLU A 92 -20.16 14.13 -6.19
N GLU A 93 -20.47 12.85 -5.99
CA GLU A 93 -21.84 12.35 -5.93
C GLU A 93 -22.66 13.09 -4.85
N PHE A 94 -22.09 13.38 -3.68
CA PHE A 94 -22.79 14.08 -2.59
C PHE A 94 -22.78 15.60 -2.70
N LEU A 95 -21.77 16.23 -3.30
CA LEU A 95 -21.67 17.69 -3.40
C LEU A 95 -22.91 18.34 -4.02
N SER A 96 -23.56 17.64 -4.97
CA SER A 96 -24.77 18.11 -5.65
C SER A 96 -26.07 17.89 -4.85
N ARG A 97 -26.05 17.09 -3.77
CA ARG A 97 -27.25 16.61 -3.06
C ARG A 97 -27.28 16.95 -1.58
N ASP A 98 -26.16 16.79 -0.89
CA ASP A 98 -26.02 17.00 0.54
C ASP A 98 -24.59 17.48 0.85
N VAL A 99 -24.45 18.79 1.02
CA VAL A 99 -23.16 19.45 1.28
C VAL A 99 -22.58 19.02 2.63
N PHE A 100 -23.42 18.75 3.64
CA PHE A 100 -22.93 18.33 4.96
C PHE A 100 -22.42 16.90 4.93
N LEU A 101 -23.12 16.00 4.24
CA LEU A 101 -22.64 14.65 4.02
C LEU A 101 -21.36 14.67 3.19
N ALA A 102 -21.32 15.44 2.10
CA ALA A 102 -20.14 15.61 1.25
C ALA A 102 -18.92 16.09 2.04
N GLN A 103 -19.06 17.18 2.80
CA GLN A 103 -17.99 17.70 3.66
C GLN A 103 -17.48 16.62 4.61
N SER A 104 -18.40 15.84 5.15
CA SER A 104 -18.02 14.82 6.08
C SER A 104 -17.33 13.61 5.45
N ILE A 105 -17.60 13.30 4.17
CA ILE A 105 -16.82 12.32 3.40
C ILE A 105 -15.44 12.89 3.03
N ILE A 106 -15.35 14.18 2.69
CA ILE A 106 -14.07 14.88 2.44
C ILE A 106 -13.15 14.75 3.65
N ASP A 107 -13.67 14.92 4.87
CA ASP A 107 -12.86 14.80 6.07
C ASP A 107 -12.38 13.36 6.30
N LEU A 108 -13.19 12.36 5.99
CA LEU A 108 -12.77 10.95 6.00
C LEU A 108 -11.70 10.67 4.92
N GLY A 109 -11.85 11.22 3.71
CA GLY A 109 -10.89 11.08 2.61
C GLY A 109 -9.53 11.70 2.92
N LYS A 110 -9.52 12.87 3.58
CA LYS A 110 -8.29 13.50 4.10
C LYS A 110 -7.59 12.62 5.13
N GLN A 111 -8.34 12.00 6.05
CA GLN A 111 -7.77 11.06 7.01
C GLN A 111 -7.21 9.81 6.32
N PHE A 112 -7.94 9.25 5.36
CA PHE A 112 -7.43 8.15 4.54
C PHE A 112 -6.14 8.51 3.80
N THR A 113 -6.03 9.73 3.28
CA THR A 113 -4.80 10.24 2.64
C THR A 113 -3.63 10.28 3.62
N LYS A 114 -3.85 10.70 4.87
CA LYS A 114 -2.82 10.66 5.93
C LYS A 114 -2.38 9.23 6.23
N ILE A 115 -3.33 8.29 6.35
CA ILE A 115 -3.04 6.86 6.54
C ILE A 115 -2.17 6.35 5.40
N LYS A 116 -2.57 6.60 4.15
CA LYS A 116 -1.82 6.20 2.94
C LYS A 116 -0.39 6.72 2.96
N ASN A 117 -0.20 8.00 3.30
CA ASN A 117 1.12 8.63 3.31
C ASN A 117 2.01 8.13 4.46
N ALA A 118 1.42 7.74 5.60
CA ALA A 118 2.15 7.19 6.72
C ALA A 118 2.85 5.86 6.42
N LEU A 119 2.39 5.10 5.41
CA LEU A 119 3.10 3.90 4.93
C LEU A 119 4.52 4.23 4.42
N ASP A 120 4.70 5.40 3.83
CA ASP A 120 5.98 5.83 3.26
C ASP A 120 6.81 6.62 4.29
N SER A 121 6.18 7.46 5.10
CA SER A 121 6.88 8.39 6.01
C SER A 121 6.98 7.93 7.48
N LYS A 122 6.30 6.83 7.86
CA LYS A 122 6.16 6.35 9.25
C LYS A 122 5.70 7.44 10.24
N SER A 123 4.94 8.42 9.75
CA SER A 123 4.43 9.51 10.59
C SER A 123 3.23 9.03 11.43
N PRO A 124 3.08 9.53 12.68
CA PRO A 124 1.93 9.19 13.50
C PRO A 124 0.62 9.68 12.86
N ILE A 125 -0.43 8.86 12.96
CA ILE A 125 -1.77 9.18 12.45
C ILE A 125 -2.69 9.46 13.65
N GLU A 126 -3.27 10.64 13.69
CA GLU A 126 -4.26 11.00 14.73
C GLU A 126 -5.53 10.15 14.59
N ASP A 127 -6.16 9.84 15.71
CA ASP A 127 -7.47 9.17 15.71
C ASP A 127 -8.57 10.06 15.13
N LEU A 128 -9.55 9.43 14.48
CA LEU A 128 -10.78 10.12 14.11
C LEU A 128 -11.59 10.49 15.36
N CYS A 129 -12.30 11.61 15.28
CA CYS A 129 -13.28 11.99 16.30
C CYS A 129 -14.42 10.98 16.32
N LEU A 130 -14.50 10.21 17.41
CA LEU A 130 -15.57 9.25 17.67
C LEU A 130 -16.89 9.95 17.98
N LYS A 131 -17.96 9.47 17.35
CA LYS A 131 -19.34 9.73 17.77
C LYS A 131 -19.91 8.43 18.30
N GLU A 132 -20.15 8.29 19.60
CA GLU A 132 -20.60 7.01 20.14
C GLU A 132 -22.02 6.64 19.69
N CYS A 133 -22.26 5.34 19.57
CA CYS A 133 -23.59 4.77 19.41
C CYS A 133 -23.69 3.45 20.21
N THR A 134 -24.88 2.84 20.24
CA THR A 134 -25.10 1.61 21.05
C THR A 134 -24.25 0.41 20.64
N GLY A 135 -23.63 0.43 19.45
CA GLY A 135 -22.74 -0.65 18.97
C GLY A 135 -21.30 -0.23 18.70
N ILE A 136 -20.97 1.07 18.79
CA ILE A 136 -19.63 1.60 18.51
C ILE A 136 -19.27 2.63 19.58
N ASN A 137 -18.19 2.38 20.32
CA ASN A 137 -17.73 3.17 21.45
C ASN A 137 -16.19 3.31 21.43
N ALA A 138 -15.63 4.01 22.41
CA ALA A 138 -14.19 4.26 22.49
C ALA A 138 -13.34 2.98 22.50
N ASP A 139 -13.86 1.90 23.08
CA ASP A 139 -13.12 0.64 23.25
C ASP A 139 -13.02 -0.17 21.94
N ASN A 140 -13.98 0.00 21.03
CA ASN A 140 -14.09 -0.83 19.83
C ASN A 140 -14.00 -0.06 18.50
N PHE A 141 -13.84 1.27 18.54
CA PHE A 141 -13.89 2.12 17.34
C PHE A 141 -12.80 1.78 16.30
N SER A 142 -11.65 1.26 16.75
CA SER A 142 -10.53 0.85 15.90
C SER A 142 -10.58 -0.64 15.50
N ASN A 143 -11.58 -1.39 15.96
CA ASN A 143 -11.66 -2.83 15.69
C ASN A 143 -12.33 -3.09 14.33
N ASP A 144 -12.01 -4.24 13.72
CA ASP A 144 -12.82 -4.73 12.62
C ASP A 144 -14.16 -5.21 13.19
N LEU A 145 -15.20 -4.59 12.67
CA LEU A 145 -16.50 -4.49 13.27
C LEU A 145 -17.50 -4.78 12.14
N ASP A 146 -18.30 -5.83 12.28
CA ASP A 146 -19.26 -6.26 11.25
C ASP A 146 -20.27 -5.16 10.85
N ASP A 147 -20.97 -5.35 9.75
CA ASP A 147 -21.98 -4.38 9.35
C ASP A 147 -23.08 -4.24 10.42
N CYS A 148 -23.54 -3.02 10.65
CA CYS A 148 -24.65 -2.78 11.60
C CYS A 148 -25.93 -3.51 11.19
N PHE A 149 -26.10 -3.76 9.89
CA PHE A 149 -27.14 -4.59 9.30
C PHE A 149 -26.69 -4.94 7.87
N GLU A 150 -27.22 -6.03 7.34
CA GLU A 150 -26.97 -6.45 5.96
C GLU A 150 -27.66 -5.49 4.97
N ILE A 151 -26.92 -5.06 3.95
CA ILE A 151 -27.47 -4.21 2.89
C ILE A 151 -27.95 -5.08 1.74
N THR A 152 -29.27 -5.18 1.64
CA THR A 152 -30.01 -5.95 0.63
C THR A 152 -30.70 -5.04 -0.40
N ASP A 153 -31.31 -5.66 -1.41
CA ASP A 153 -32.15 -5.02 -2.44
C ASP A 153 -33.27 -4.15 -1.87
N PHE A 154 -33.83 -4.51 -0.71
CA PHE A 154 -34.78 -3.68 0.04
C PHE A 154 -34.26 -2.25 0.25
N HIS A 155 -32.98 -2.09 0.60
CA HIS A 155 -32.40 -0.79 0.90
C HIS A 155 -32.26 0.09 -0.34
N VAL A 156 -32.12 -0.52 -1.52
CA VAL A 156 -32.06 0.18 -2.82
C VAL A 156 -33.37 0.90 -3.12
N GLN A 157 -34.50 0.32 -2.69
CA GLN A 157 -35.84 0.85 -2.95
C GLN A 157 -36.24 2.02 -2.04
N LEU A 158 -35.45 2.30 -0.99
CA LEU A 158 -35.71 3.39 -0.06
C LEU A 158 -35.46 4.76 -0.72
N LYS A 159 -36.14 5.79 -0.21
CA LYS A 159 -35.96 7.18 -0.67
C LYS A 159 -34.48 7.61 -0.68
N ASN A 160 -33.72 7.22 0.35
CA ASN A 160 -32.30 7.52 0.49
C ASN A 160 -31.41 6.32 0.11
N GLY A 161 -31.96 5.34 -0.60
CA GLY A 161 -31.28 4.08 -0.93
C GLY A 161 -29.99 4.28 -1.70
N ARG A 162 -29.98 5.23 -2.65
CA ARG A 162 -28.77 5.56 -3.42
C ARG A 162 -27.61 5.97 -2.51
N ASP A 163 -27.87 6.77 -1.48
CA ASP A 163 -26.85 7.27 -0.57
C ASP A 163 -26.30 6.12 0.30
N ILE A 164 -27.18 5.22 0.76
CA ILE A 164 -26.79 3.99 1.48
C ILE A 164 -25.85 3.15 0.61
N ILE A 165 -26.19 2.92 -0.66
CA ILE A 165 -25.41 2.08 -1.57
C ILE A 165 -24.05 2.71 -1.90
N ILE A 166 -24.00 4.02 -2.15
CA ILE A 166 -22.74 4.73 -2.41
C ILE A 166 -21.79 4.59 -1.22
N LEU A 167 -22.27 4.85 0.00
CA LEU A 167 -21.46 4.73 1.22
C LEU A 167 -21.07 3.28 1.51
N HIS A 168 -21.97 2.33 1.26
CA HIS A 168 -21.68 0.91 1.42
C HIS A 168 -20.58 0.45 0.47
N ARG A 169 -20.61 0.89 -0.80
CA ARG A 169 -19.55 0.60 -1.76
C ARG A 169 -18.19 1.10 -1.28
N LEU A 170 -18.13 2.33 -0.76
CA LEU A 170 -16.91 2.88 -0.16
C LEU A 170 -16.47 2.08 1.08
N ARG A 171 -17.41 1.70 1.96
CA ARG A 171 -17.14 0.86 3.13
C ARG A 171 -16.54 -0.48 2.74
N CYS A 172 -17.10 -1.17 1.74
CA CYS A 172 -16.56 -2.45 1.26
C CYS A 172 -15.15 -2.31 0.70
N ALA A 173 -14.89 -1.27 -0.10
CA ALA A 173 -13.56 -1.02 -0.65
C ALA A 173 -12.51 -0.73 0.44
N LEU A 174 -12.91 -0.10 1.55
CA LEU A 174 -12.04 0.09 2.72
C LEU A 174 -11.76 -1.22 3.45
N ARG A 175 -12.76 -2.11 3.60
CA ARG A 175 -12.57 -3.43 4.23
C ARG A 175 -11.54 -4.29 3.49
N GLU A 176 -11.44 -4.13 2.17
CA GLU A 176 -10.42 -4.83 1.37
C GLU A 176 -8.98 -4.38 1.68
N ILE A 177 -8.78 -3.27 2.41
CA ILE A 177 -7.44 -2.79 2.74
C ILE A 177 -6.74 -3.71 3.74
N GLU A 178 -7.43 -4.15 4.79
CA GLU A 178 -6.85 -5.00 5.84
C GLU A 178 -6.16 -6.26 5.29
N PRO A 179 -6.82 -7.13 4.50
CA PRO A 179 -6.15 -8.32 3.98
C PRO A 179 -4.98 -7.99 3.06
N VAL A 180 -5.04 -6.87 2.32
CA VAL A 180 -3.95 -6.43 1.44
C VAL A 180 -2.77 -5.85 2.25
N VAL A 181 -3.04 -5.22 3.38
CA VAL A 181 -2.01 -4.80 4.34
C VAL A 181 -1.33 -6.02 4.93
N LEU A 182 -2.10 -6.98 5.46
CA LEU A 182 -1.56 -8.21 6.05
C LEU A 182 -0.69 -8.97 5.04
N GLU A 183 -1.18 -9.14 3.81
CA GLU A 183 -0.41 -9.78 2.73
C GLU A 183 0.91 -9.04 2.42
N ALA A 184 0.92 -7.71 2.46
CA ALA A 184 2.10 -6.88 2.17
C ALA A 184 3.18 -6.91 3.26
N TYR A 185 2.84 -7.34 4.48
CA TYR A 185 3.75 -7.39 5.62
C TYR A 185 3.90 -8.79 6.23
N GLU A 186 3.25 -9.80 5.66
CA GLU A 186 3.28 -11.22 6.08
C GLU A 186 4.70 -11.75 6.31
N ASP A 187 5.64 -11.39 5.43
CA ASP A 187 7.03 -11.87 5.43
C ASP A 187 8.00 -10.88 6.11
N SER A 188 7.50 -9.83 6.77
CA SER A 188 8.36 -8.79 7.34
C SER A 188 8.83 -9.15 8.76
N ASP A 189 10.12 -9.48 8.90
CA ASP A 189 10.79 -9.79 10.18
C ASP A 189 11.08 -8.53 11.05
N ASP A 190 10.72 -7.33 10.57
CA ASP A 190 11.35 -6.06 10.97
C ASP A 190 10.60 -5.25 12.06
N GLY A 191 9.79 -5.88 12.91
CA GLY A 191 9.14 -5.16 14.02
C GLY A 191 8.14 -4.06 13.59
N ASN A 192 7.68 -4.07 12.33
CA ASN A 192 6.67 -3.14 11.81
C ASN A 192 5.23 -3.57 12.17
N GLU A 193 5.06 -4.57 13.05
CA GLU A 193 3.76 -5.08 13.50
C GLU A 193 2.86 -3.99 14.07
N LEU A 194 3.44 -3.10 14.88
CA LEU A 194 2.71 -1.97 15.45
C LEU A 194 2.24 -0.99 14.39
N LEU A 195 3.03 -0.79 13.32
CA LEU A 195 2.70 0.16 12.26
C LEU A 195 1.49 -0.31 11.44
N TYR A 196 1.49 -1.55 10.96
CA TYR A 196 0.36 -2.01 10.15
C TYR A 196 -0.89 -2.27 10.98
N LYS A 197 -0.76 -2.67 12.26
CA LYS A 197 -1.90 -2.73 13.19
C LYS A 197 -2.51 -1.35 13.41
N ASP A 198 -1.68 -0.32 13.57
CA ASP A 198 -2.17 1.06 13.67
C ASP A 198 -2.90 1.46 12.38
N ILE A 199 -2.30 1.24 11.20
CA ILE A 199 -2.94 1.50 9.90
C ILE A 199 -4.31 0.81 9.78
N ILE A 200 -4.39 -0.49 10.09
CA ILE A 200 -5.64 -1.25 10.08
C ILE A 200 -6.65 -0.61 11.03
N GLY A 201 -6.22 -0.29 12.26
CA GLY A 201 -7.06 0.40 13.25
C GLY A 201 -7.63 1.72 12.75
N LYS A 202 -6.82 2.57 12.11
CA LYS A 202 -7.28 3.85 11.56
C LYS A 202 -8.23 3.66 10.37
N VAL A 203 -8.01 2.65 9.52
CA VAL A 203 -8.94 2.30 8.45
C VAL A 203 -10.28 1.83 9.04
N ASN A 204 -10.25 1.05 10.10
CA ASN A 204 -11.44 0.59 10.80
C ASN A 204 -12.24 1.74 11.42
N GLN A 205 -11.58 2.78 11.95
CA GLN A 205 -12.28 3.99 12.39
C GLN A 205 -13.07 4.66 11.26
N ILE A 206 -12.52 4.71 10.04
CA ILE A 206 -13.22 5.24 8.87
C ILE A 206 -14.41 4.34 8.50
N ILE A 207 -14.23 3.01 8.48
CA ILE A 207 -15.29 2.03 8.22
C ILE A 207 -16.43 2.17 9.23
N ASN A 208 -16.09 2.34 10.51
CA ASN A 208 -17.05 2.48 11.60
C ASN A 208 -17.78 3.82 11.53
N ALA A 209 -17.09 4.91 11.19
CA ALA A 209 -17.72 6.20 10.92
C ALA A 209 -18.69 6.15 9.72
N LEU A 210 -18.36 5.43 8.65
CA LEU A 210 -19.27 5.18 7.51
C LEU A 210 -20.47 4.35 7.93
N SER A 211 -20.28 3.33 8.76
CA SER A 211 -21.38 2.49 9.27
C SER A 211 -22.39 3.30 10.08
N GLN A 212 -21.93 4.26 10.89
CA GLN A 212 -22.80 5.17 11.62
C GLN A 212 -23.61 6.08 10.68
N ARG A 213 -23.00 6.58 9.59
CA ARG A 213 -23.69 7.38 8.58
C ARG A 213 -24.77 6.59 7.86
N ILE A 214 -24.45 5.37 7.46
CA ILE A 214 -25.39 4.45 6.83
C ILE A 214 -26.60 4.22 7.76
N CYS A 215 -26.37 3.97 9.05
CA CYS A 215 -27.45 3.83 10.03
C CYS A 215 -28.30 5.10 10.16
N SER A 216 -27.64 6.27 10.17
CA SER A 216 -28.33 7.56 10.25
C SER A 216 -29.20 7.83 9.02
N ILE A 217 -28.71 7.52 7.81
CA ILE A 217 -29.46 7.70 6.55
C ILE A 217 -30.64 6.73 6.46
N PHE A 218 -30.45 5.49 6.94
CA PHE A 218 -31.51 4.50 7.06
C PHE A 218 -32.62 4.94 8.04
N GLY A 219 -32.33 5.85 8.98
CA GLY A 219 -33.29 6.40 9.92
C GLY A 219 -33.42 5.59 11.22
N GLY A 220 -32.48 4.68 11.50
CA GLY A 220 -32.45 3.93 12.76
C GLY A 220 -32.08 4.82 13.95
N LYS A 221 -32.91 4.82 15.01
CA LYS A 221 -32.60 5.54 16.27
C LYS A 221 -31.59 4.82 17.16
N LYS A 222 -31.33 3.54 16.90
CA LYS A 222 -30.37 2.69 17.61
C LYS A 222 -29.54 1.92 16.59
N CYS A 223 -28.28 1.65 16.91
CA CYS A 223 -27.46 0.75 16.10
C CYS A 223 -28.12 -0.63 16.08
N GLN A 224 -28.28 -1.22 14.90
CA GLN A 224 -28.94 -2.52 14.70
C GLN A 224 -27.97 -3.69 14.73
N ARG A 225 -26.69 -3.43 15.06
CA ARG A 225 -25.69 -4.46 15.16
C ARG A 225 -26.13 -5.52 16.16
N LYS A 226 -26.03 -6.79 15.77
CA LYS A 226 -26.25 -7.92 16.67
C LYS A 226 -25.00 -8.05 17.56
N ASN A 227 -25.22 -8.07 18.87
CA ASN A 227 -24.18 -8.38 19.85
C ASN A 227 -23.77 -9.85 19.77
#